data_AF-A0A1H4A6A2-F1
#
_entry.id   AF-A0A1H4A6A2-F1
#
_cell.length_a   1.000
_cell.length_b   1.000
_cell.length_c   1.000
_cell.angle_alpha   90.00
_cell.angle_beta   90.00
_cell.angle_gamma   90.00
#
_symmetry.space_group_name_H-M   'P 1'
#
loop_
_entity.id
_entity.type
_entity.pdbx_description
1 polymer ?
#
loop_
_entity_poly.entity_id
_entity_poly.type
_entity_poly.pdbx_seq_one_letter_code
_entity_poly.pdbx_strand_id
1 'polypeptide(L)'
;MVSKKQRALTVFLIFILAAAIVGGVFAISYFKGGVTFPWQLAQSESVAEQATEEPPASEPKLVITEKEKKLDEAKKSVEAKVEDEEAVQLETTEEETSDEATEAVSLTNSVKLKYYGKLSVDGSQLVDEKGNPALLMGVSTHGINWFPEFASKDTIKSLRDTWGINVIRLAMYTSDYNGYCVGGQDNQDKLKGIIDEAVAAATENDMYVIIDWHILNDNDPNEYKSEAIQFFGEMVRKYESNDNVIYEICNEPNGDTTWADIRKYANEVIPVIRNVDEDAVILVGTPEWSSDLESPLNRPLNFDNIMYTYHFYAGTHHSAERSELMDALEQELPVFISEYGLVNDDGNGDVDIDEADEWLGLIREYGLSSCIWNLSNKDEGSALIDADCSKTADFSIDDVSDEGMRFLEAVANYKNTSVQEGVSVEKESIKTDRQNDTDSEDEISIEETQDIEEEILEESEKEDEAKASKSKTSKKDKESTSNSKSKNKSKNSNR
;
A
#
# COMPACT_ATOMS: atom_id res chain seq x y z
N MET A 1 -8.67 50.12 39.90
CA MET A 1 -8.84 50.34 38.45
C MET A 1 -7.48 50.54 37.81
N VAL A 2 -6.98 49.56 37.05
CA VAL A 2 -5.69 49.67 36.33
C VAL A 2 -5.84 50.69 35.21
N SER A 3 -4.92 51.65 35.12
CA SER A 3 -5.05 52.77 34.17
C SER A 3 -4.95 52.28 32.71
N LYS A 4 -5.59 52.99 31.77
CA LYS A 4 -5.53 52.64 30.33
C LYS A 4 -4.09 52.55 29.81
N LYS A 5 -3.15 53.32 30.36
CA LYS A 5 -1.72 53.26 30.01
C LYS A 5 -1.05 51.96 30.48
N GLN A 6 -1.41 51.48 31.67
CA GLN A 6 -0.89 50.20 32.17
C GLN A 6 -1.43 49.01 31.36
N ARG A 7 -2.71 49.05 30.94
CA ARG A 7 -3.27 48.01 30.06
C ARG A 7 -2.59 47.96 28.70
N ALA A 8 -2.30 49.12 28.10
CA ALA A 8 -1.58 49.18 26.82
C ALA A 8 -0.13 48.67 26.95
N LEU A 9 0.56 49.00 28.05
CA LEU A 9 1.91 48.51 28.31
C LEU A 9 1.94 46.98 28.54
N THR A 10 0.94 46.44 29.25
CA THR A 10 0.81 44.98 29.46
C THR A 10 0.55 44.25 28.15
N VAL A 11 -0.34 44.76 27.30
CA VAL A 11 -0.61 44.14 25.98
C VAL A 11 0.64 44.19 25.09
N PHE A 12 1.36 45.31 25.08
CA PHE A 12 2.60 45.45 24.32
C PHE A 12 3.71 44.49 24.80
N LEU A 13 3.85 44.30 26.12
CA LEU A 13 4.78 43.33 26.69
C LEU A 13 4.39 41.89 26.37
N ILE A 14 3.08 41.57 26.32
CA ILE A 14 2.60 40.24 25.91
C ILE A 14 2.95 39.98 24.44
N PHE A 15 2.82 40.96 23.55
CA PHE A 15 3.22 40.80 22.14
C PHE A 15 4.72 40.63 21.96
N ILE A 16 5.55 41.35 22.71
CA ILE A 16 7.01 41.15 22.69
C ILE A 16 7.38 39.77 23.22
N LEU A 17 6.72 39.30 24.30
CA LEU A 17 6.97 37.97 24.85
C LEU A 17 6.51 36.87 23.88
N ALA A 18 5.37 37.03 23.21
CA ALA A 18 4.89 36.10 22.19
C ALA A 18 5.82 36.08 20.96
N ALA A 19 6.32 37.23 20.51
CA ALA A 19 7.29 37.31 19.42
C ALA A 19 8.66 36.72 19.81
N ALA A 20 9.07 36.82 21.08
CA ALA A 20 10.29 36.19 21.59
C ALA A 20 10.14 34.68 21.79
N ILE A 21 8.94 34.18 22.10
CA ILE A 21 8.65 32.74 22.16
C ILE A 21 8.61 32.14 20.76
N VAL A 22 7.91 32.78 19.82
CA VAL A 22 7.88 32.33 18.41
C VAL A 22 9.27 32.48 17.77
N GLY A 23 9.97 33.59 17.99
CA GLY A 23 11.33 33.78 17.50
C GLY A 23 12.38 32.90 18.18
N GLY A 24 12.20 32.54 19.45
CA GLY A 24 13.08 31.65 20.20
C GLY A 24 12.88 30.17 19.87
N VAL A 25 11.68 29.78 19.43
CA VAL A 25 11.40 28.44 18.88
C VAL A 25 11.93 28.30 17.44
N PHE A 26 12.07 29.40 16.70
CA PHE A 26 12.57 29.40 15.31
C PHE A 26 14.04 29.83 15.13
N ALA A 27 14.73 30.25 16.19
CA ALA A 27 16.17 30.56 16.15
C ALA A 27 17.00 29.42 16.75
N ILE A 28 16.93 28.23 16.14
CA ILE A 28 17.93 27.18 16.35
C ILE A 28 19.08 27.41 15.37
N SER A 29 20.27 27.60 15.95
CA SER A 29 21.52 27.87 15.26
C SER A 29 21.85 26.82 14.20
N TYR A 30 22.05 27.31 12.98
CA TYR A 30 22.84 26.69 11.92
C TYR A 30 24.27 26.41 12.42
N PHE A 31 24.57 25.20 12.87
CA PHE A 31 25.93 24.67 12.90
C PHE A 31 25.89 23.17 12.60
N LYS A 32 26.78 22.74 11.71
CA LYS A 32 26.96 21.34 11.32
C LYS A 32 27.14 20.46 12.56
N GLY A 33 26.15 19.59 12.82
CA GLY A 33 26.17 18.58 13.87
C GLY A 33 25.02 18.74 14.87
N GLY A 34 23.90 18.06 14.58
CA GLY A 34 22.81 17.76 15.52
C GLY A 34 21.96 18.94 16.01
N VAL A 35 20.64 18.87 15.78
CA VAL A 35 19.67 19.73 16.45
C VAL A 35 19.29 19.06 17.77
N THR A 36 19.50 19.75 18.90
CA THR A 36 18.95 19.36 20.19
C THR A 36 17.66 20.12 20.47
N PHE A 37 16.60 19.39 20.77
CA PHE A 37 15.28 19.94 21.04
C PHE A 37 15.02 20.11 22.55
N PRO A 38 14.20 21.09 22.98
CA PRO A 38 14.00 21.40 24.40
C PRO A 38 13.47 20.24 25.26
N TRP A 39 12.78 19.26 24.67
CA TRP A 39 12.27 18.09 25.41
C TRP A 39 13.34 17.02 25.67
N GLN A 40 14.47 17.02 24.94
CA GLN A 40 15.58 16.09 25.18
C GLN A 40 16.31 16.38 26.50
N LEU A 41 16.23 17.60 27.03
CA LEU A 41 16.79 17.96 28.34
C LEU A 41 15.89 17.54 29.52
N ALA A 42 14.60 17.28 29.26
CA ALA A 42 13.64 16.95 30.31
C ALA A 42 13.73 15.47 30.76
N GLN A 43 14.33 14.59 29.95
CA GLN A 43 14.48 13.17 30.30
C GLN A 43 15.78 12.85 31.06
N SER A 44 16.81 13.70 30.98
CA SER A 44 18.11 13.45 31.62
C SER A 44 18.16 13.73 33.13
N GLU A 45 17.15 14.37 33.72
CA GLU A 45 17.14 14.74 35.14
C GLU A 45 16.39 13.77 36.08
N SER A 46 15.79 12.68 35.57
CA SER A 46 14.98 11.77 36.40
C SER A 46 15.51 10.35 36.64
N VAL A 47 16.69 9.99 36.12
CA VAL A 47 17.28 8.66 36.37
C VAL A 47 18.69 8.80 36.93
N ALA A 48 18.77 9.21 38.19
CA ALA A 48 20.00 9.13 38.97
C ALA A 48 19.68 8.81 40.44
N GLU A 49 19.03 7.67 40.70
CA GLU A 49 19.21 6.97 41.98
C GLU A 49 18.67 5.52 41.94
N GLN A 50 19.44 4.63 42.57
CA GLN A 50 19.19 3.21 42.87
C GLN A 50 19.65 2.17 41.83
N ALA A 51 20.95 1.87 41.92
CA ALA A 51 21.51 0.58 41.55
C ALA A 51 21.45 -0.39 42.75
N THR A 52 20.85 -1.57 42.56
CA THR A 52 21.12 -2.78 43.36
C THR A 52 21.16 -3.98 42.43
N GLU A 53 22.26 -4.72 42.49
CA GLU A 53 22.57 -5.93 41.72
C GLU A 53 21.69 -7.13 42.11
N GLU A 54 21.21 -7.90 41.11
CA GLU A 54 20.80 -9.31 41.25
C GLU A 54 21.25 -10.15 40.02
N PRO A 55 21.50 -11.46 40.17
CA PRO A 55 22.34 -12.28 39.28
C PRO A 55 21.62 -12.87 38.05
N PRO A 56 22.34 -13.41 37.03
CA PRO A 56 21.76 -13.68 35.71
C PRO A 56 20.81 -14.89 35.72
N ALA A 57 19.60 -14.68 35.21
CA ALA A 57 18.63 -15.74 34.92
C ALA A 57 18.85 -16.30 33.51
N SER A 58 18.77 -17.62 33.43
CA SER A 58 19.03 -18.53 32.32
C SER A 58 18.13 -18.35 31.08
N GLU A 59 18.71 -18.64 29.91
CA GLU A 59 18.09 -18.79 28.59
C GLU A 59 16.80 -19.63 28.60
N PRO A 60 15.75 -19.24 27.84
CA PRO A 60 14.60 -20.10 27.62
C PRO A 60 14.90 -21.14 26.54
N LYS A 61 14.75 -22.42 26.92
CA LYS A 61 14.78 -23.58 26.02
C LYS A 61 13.54 -23.62 25.15
N LEU A 62 13.76 -23.82 23.85
CA LEU A 62 12.78 -24.20 22.84
C LEU A 62 12.06 -25.50 23.26
N VAL A 63 10.73 -25.46 23.31
CA VAL A 63 9.86 -26.63 23.50
C VAL A 63 9.31 -27.00 22.13
N ILE A 64 9.95 -27.97 21.48
CA ILE A 64 9.39 -28.67 20.31
C ILE A 64 8.41 -29.71 20.86
N THR A 65 7.12 -29.58 20.54
CA THR A 65 6.13 -30.62 20.82
C THR A 65 6.08 -31.60 19.66
N GLU A 66 6.21 -32.89 20.01
CA GLU A 66 6.29 -34.04 19.13
C GLU A 66 5.08 -34.15 18.19
N LYS A 67 5.30 -34.00 16.89
CA LYS A 67 4.45 -34.64 15.88
C LYS A 67 5.14 -34.96 14.56
N GLU A 68 6.40 -35.40 14.62
CA GLU A 68 7.06 -36.02 13.48
C GLU A 68 7.87 -37.24 13.90
N LYS A 69 7.19 -38.39 13.83
CA LYS A 69 7.87 -39.68 13.68
C LYS A 69 6.93 -40.65 12.98
N LYS A 70 6.81 -40.49 11.66
CA LYS A 70 6.38 -41.52 10.69
C LYS A 70 6.30 -40.91 9.28
N LEU A 71 7.45 -40.73 8.63
CA LEU A 71 7.53 -40.91 7.18
C LEU A 71 9.00 -41.05 6.76
N ASP A 72 9.64 -42.12 7.20
CA ASP A 72 10.99 -42.46 6.74
C ASP A 72 11.08 -43.98 6.61
N GLU A 73 10.41 -44.52 5.58
CA GLU A 73 10.55 -45.90 5.08
C GLU A 73 9.62 -46.11 3.86
N ALA A 74 9.87 -45.46 2.72
CA ALA A 74 9.20 -45.82 1.46
C ALA A 74 9.92 -45.35 0.18
N LYS A 75 11.24 -45.52 0.06
CA LYS A 75 11.93 -45.52 -1.26
C LYS A 75 13.02 -46.58 -1.31
N LYS A 76 12.65 -47.80 -1.71
CA LYS A 76 13.60 -48.80 -2.22
C LYS A 76 12.97 -49.67 -3.30
N SER A 77 13.05 -49.16 -4.53
CA SER A 77 13.39 -49.86 -5.78
C SER A 77 12.92 -51.32 -5.98
N VAL A 78 11.91 -51.46 -6.83
CA VAL A 78 11.59 -52.59 -7.71
C VAL A 78 11.44 -51.90 -9.08
N GLU A 79 12.06 -52.26 -10.20
CA GLU A 79 12.58 -53.51 -10.75
C GLU A 79 13.56 -53.16 -11.89
N ALA A 80 14.47 -54.06 -12.21
CA ALA A 80 15.37 -53.96 -13.36
C ALA A 80 15.02 -55.02 -14.41
N LYS A 81 15.23 -54.66 -15.69
CA LYS A 81 15.30 -55.44 -16.96
C LYS A 81 14.05 -55.36 -17.85
N VAL A 82 14.23 -54.82 -19.06
CA VAL A 82 14.48 -55.55 -20.33
C VAL A 82 15.20 -54.61 -21.32
N GLU A 83 16.16 -55.15 -22.09
CA GLU A 83 16.93 -54.50 -23.17
C GLU A 83 16.23 -54.62 -24.55
N ASP A 84 16.55 -53.65 -25.41
CA ASP A 84 16.62 -53.63 -26.89
C ASP A 84 15.45 -54.14 -27.75
N GLU A 85 14.96 -53.27 -28.66
CA GLU A 85 15.03 -53.53 -30.12
C GLU A 85 14.74 -52.27 -30.96
N GLU A 86 15.76 -51.95 -31.77
CA GLU A 86 15.83 -51.38 -33.13
C GLU A 86 14.93 -50.25 -33.67
N ALA A 87 15.64 -49.39 -34.41
CA ALA A 87 15.21 -48.25 -35.19
C ALA A 87 14.27 -48.58 -36.36
N VAL A 88 13.29 -47.70 -36.58
CA VAL A 88 12.70 -47.46 -37.90
C VAL A 88 12.59 -45.94 -38.10
N GLN A 89 13.40 -45.42 -39.02
CA GLN A 89 13.20 -44.10 -39.61
C GLN A 89 11.98 -44.14 -40.53
N LEU A 90 11.08 -43.18 -40.35
CA LEU A 90 10.07 -42.83 -41.34
C LEU A 90 9.97 -41.30 -41.38
N GLU A 91 10.54 -40.73 -42.43
CA GLU A 91 10.27 -39.38 -42.88
C GLU A 91 8.82 -39.31 -43.39
N THR A 92 8.02 -38.43 -42.79
CA THR A 92 6.81 -37.89 -43.42
C THR A 92 6.59 -36.45 -42.95
N THR A 93 6.95 -35.53 -43.84
CA THR A 93 6.25 -34.30 -44.25
C THR A 93 5.43 -33.52 -43.21
N GLU A 94 5.90 -32.29 -43.02
CA GLU A 94 5.22 -31.06 -42.57
C GLU A 94 3.71 -31.03 -42.83
N GLU A 95 2.93 -30.83 -41.76
CA GLU A 95 1.69 -30.08 -41.79
C GLU A 95 1.78 -29.03 -40.68
N GLU A 96 1.79 -27.76 -41.10
CA GLU A 96 1.73 -26.59 -40.24
C GLU A 96 0.41 -26.59 -39.46
N THR A 97 0.49 -26.82 -38.15
CA THR A 97 -0.54 -26.41 -37.20
C THR A 97 0.00 -25.22 -36.43
N SER A 98 -0.69 -24.09 -36.54
CA SER A 98 -0.39 -22.83 -35.85
C SER A 98 -0.42 -23.01 -34.34
N ASP A 99 0.77 -23.14 -33.74
CA ASP A 99 0.96 -23.05 -32.29
C ASP A 99 0.95 -21.57 -31.89
N GLU A 100 -0.22 -21.05 -31.53
CA GLU A 100 -0.32 -19.98 -30.52
C GLU A 100 -0.14 -20.65 -29.14
N ALA A 101 1.11 -20.90 -28.76
CA ALA A 101 1.47 -21.33 -27.41
C ALA A 101 2.89 -20.86 -27.05
N THR A 102 2.94 -19.99 -26.02
CA THR A 102 4.07 -19.79 -25.11
C THR A 102 5.41 -19.40 -25.75
N GLU A 103 5.63 -18.11 -26.02
CA GLU A 103 7.00 -17.59 -25.93
C GLU A 103 7.44 -17.73 -24.47
N ALA A 104 8.45 -18.57 -24.22
CA ALA A 104 9.06 -18.72 -22.91
C ALA A 104 9.47 -17.33 -22.39
N VAL A 105 9.01 -16.97 -21.19
CA VAL A 105 9.37 -15.72 -20.51
C VAL A 105 10.89 -15.68 -20.38
N SER A 106 11.54 -14.96 -21.28
CA SER A 106 12.97 -14.64 -21.15
C SER A 106 13.08 -13.52 -20.13
N LEU A 107 13.66 -13.81 -18.96
CA LEU A 107 14.05 -12.81 -17.96
C LEU A 107 14.97 -11.72 -18.54
N THR A 108 15.62 -11.98 -19.67
CA THR A 108 16.47 -11.03 -20.37
C THR A 108 15.69 -10.32 -21.48
N ASN A 109 14.64 -9.59 -21.10
CA ASN A 109 13.95 -8.69 -22.03
C ASN A 109 14.63 -7.32 -22.00
N SER A 110 15.17 -6.88 -23.14
CA SER A 110 15.96 -5.65 -23.29
C SER A 110 15.19 -4.35 -23.03
N VAL A 111 13.88 -4.43 -22.80
CA VAL A 111 13.00 -3.29 -22.57
C VAL A 111 12.86 -3.05 -21.06
N LYS A 112 13.15 -1.82 -20.64
CA LYS A 112 13.01 -1.34 -19.25
C LYS A 112 11.86 -0.35 -19.19
N LEU A 113 11.11 -0.35 -18.10
CA LEU A 113 10.11 0.67 -17.84
C LEU A 113 10.77 2.05 -17.81
N LYS A 114 10.05 3.05 -18.32
CA LYS A 114 10.54 4.42 -18.46
C LYS A 114 10.85 5.03 -17.08
N TYR A 115 11.92 5.82 -17.03
CA TYR A 115 12.17 6.78 -15.96
C TYR A 115 11.60 8.13 -16.36
N TYR A 116 10.86 8.78 -15.46
CA TYR A 116 10.04 9.95 -15.78
C TYR A 116 10.65 11.28 -15.30
N GLY A 117 11.82 11.26 -14.67
CA GLY A 117 12.39 12.46 -14.04
C GLY A 117 11.64 12.83 -12.76
N LYS A 118 11.59 14.12 -12.39
CA LYS A 118 10.85 14.54 -11.20
C LYS A 118 9.36 14.28 -11.37
N LEU A 119 8.76 13.68 -10.35
CA LEU A 119 7.34 13.34 -10.31
C LEU A 119 6.54 14.38 -9.52
N SER A 120 5.27 14.50 -9.86
CA SER A 120 4.25 15.21 -9.07
C SER A 120 2.91 14.49 -9.17
N VAL A 121 1.93 14.91 -8.36
CA VAL A 121 0.55 14.41 -8.44
C VAL A 121 -0.32 15.51 -9.04
N ASP A 122 -0.98 15.22 -10.15
CA ASP A 122 -1.96 16.11 -10.79
C ASP A 122 -3.33 15.42 -10.82
N GLY A 123 -4.28 15.99 -10.07
CA GLY A 123 -5.56 15.32 -9.81
C GLY A 123 -5.36 13.96 -9.14
N SER A 124 -5.79 12.89 -9.81
CA SER A 124 -5.66 11.52 -9.32
C SER A 124 -4.42 10.78 -9.85
N GLN A 125 -3.61 11.43 -10.69
CA GLN A 125 -2.56 10.78 -11.47
C GLN A 125 -1.17 11.20 -11.00
N LEU A 126 -0.27 10.23 -10.95
CA LEU A 126 1.16 10.50 -10.90
C LEU A 126 1.63 10.95 -12.28
N VAL A 127 2.37 12.05 -12.37
CA VAL A 127 2.80 12.63 -13.64
C VAL A 127 4.29 12.99 -13.65
N ASP A 128 4.86 13.03 -14.85
CA ASP A 128 6.22 13.54 -15.11
C ASP A 128 6.27 15.07 -15.12
N GLU A 129 7.48 15.65 -15.22
CA GLU A 129 7.71 17.11 -15.25
C GLU A 129 6.93 17.86 -16.35
N LYS A 130 6.43 17.14 -17.36
CA LYS A 130 5.66 17.71 -18.48
C LYS A 130 4.15 17.48 -18.32
N GLY A 131 3.71 16.87 -17.21
CA GLY A 131 2.32 16.53 -16.95
C GLY A 131 1.84 15.27 -17.67
N ASN A 132 2.74 14.42 -18.21
CA ASN A 132 2.32 13.15 -18.79
C ASN A 132 2.15 12.11 -17.67
N PRO A 133 1.15 11.21 -17.74
CA PRO A 133 1.00 10.11 -16.80
C PRO A 133 2.29 9.30 -16.65
N ALA A 134 2.65 9.03 -15.39
CA ALA A 134 3.79 8.23 -15.00
C ALA A 134 3.31 6.94 -14.32
N LEU A 135 3.84 5.81 -14.77
CA LEU A 135 3.56 4.50 -14.20
C LEU A 135 4.83 3.94 -13.55
N LEU A 136 4.75 3.69 -12.25
CA LEU A 136 5.80 2.99 -11.51
C LEU A 136 5.37 1.55 -11.24
N MET A 137 6.17 0.58 -11.67
CA MET A 137 5.95 -0.82 -11.36
C MET A 137 7.25 -1.45 -10.91
N GLY A 138 7.20 -2.13 -9.78
CA GLY A 138 8.38 -2.65 -9.12
C GLY A 138 8.08 -3.59 -7.96
N VAL A 139 9.06 -3.71 -7.08
CA VAL A 139 9.03 -4.64 -5.96
C VAL A 139 9.21 -3.90 -4.64
N SER A 140 8.58 -4.41 -3.59
CA SER A 140 8.94 -4.09 -2.21
C SER A 140 9.99 -5.08 -1.73
N THR A 141 11.01 -4.60 -1.02
CA THR A 141 11.79 -5.51 -0.16
C THR A 141 10.86 -6.11 0.89
N HIS A 142 11.19 -7.28 1.42
CA HIS A 142 10.74 -7.59 2.78
C HIS A 142 11.34 -6.55 3.75
N GLY A 143 10.98 -6.59 5.03
CA GLY A 143 11.62 -5.73 6.03
C GLY A 143 13.15 -5.78 5.96
N ILE A 144 13.77 -4.62 5.69
CA ILE A 144 15.24 -4.48 5.50
C ILE A 144 16.04 -4.76 6.79
N ASN A 145 15.36 -4.85 7.94
CA ASN A 145 15.89 -5.34 9.20
C ASN A 145 16.10 -6.88 9.21
N TRP A 146 15.35 -7.63 8.39
CA TRP A 146 15.49 -9.08 8.23
C TRP A 146 16.29 -9.49 7.00
N PHE A 147 15.98 -8.90 5.85
CA PHE A 147 16.53 -9.29 4.54
C PHE A 147 17.27 -8.12 3.86
N PRO A 148 18.26 -7.48 4.54
CA PRO A 148 18.95 -6.30 4.02
C PRO A 148 19.71 -6.54 2.70
N GLU A 149 20.11 -7.77 2.43
CA GLU A 149 20.91 -8.14 1.26
C GLU A 149 20.19 -7.90 -0.07
N PHE A 150 18.85 -7.94 -0.07
CA PHE A 150 18.02 -7.68 -1.25
C PHE A 150 17.82 -6.18 -1.54
N ALA A 151 18.35 -5.30 -0.69
CA ALA A 151 18.42 -3.86 -0.93
C ALA A 151 19.80 -3.40 -1.44
N SER A 152 20.69 -4.32 -1.79
CA SER A 152 22.06 -4.01 -2.21
C SER A 152 22.12 -3.32 -3.58
N LYS A 153 23.24 -2.63 -3.85
CA LYS A 153 23.50 -2.02 -5.16
C LYS A 153 23.41 -3.00 -6.32
N ASP A 154 23.97 -4.20 -6.16
CA ASP A 154 24.00 -5.22 -7.22
C ASP A 154 22.59 -5.77 -7.46
N THR A 155 21.79 -5.94 -6.40
CA THR A 155 20.38 -6.33 -6.51
C THR A 155 19.58 -5.31 -7.31
N ILE A 156 19.62 -4.04 -6.91
CA ILE A 156 18.84 -2.97 -7.57
C ILE A 156 19.23 -2.82 -9.04
N LYS A 157 20.53 -2.84 -9.34
CA LYS A 157 21.02 -2.84 -10.72
C LYS A 157 20.52 -4.05 -11.50
N SER A 158 20.57 -5.25 -10.92
CA SER A 158 20.05 -6.46 -11.55
C SER A 158 18.57 -6.35 -11.85
N LEU A 159 17.74 -5.95 -10.89
CA LEU A 159 16.28 -5.80 -11.10
C LEU A 159 15.99 -4.80 -12.23
N ARG A 160 16.74 -3.70 -12.31
CA ARG A 160 16.63 -2.76 -13.44
C ARG A 160 17.05 -3.39 -14.76
N ASP A 161 18.15 -4.11 -14.77
CA ASP A 161 18.77 -4.63 -15.98
C ASP A 161 18.02 -5.83 -16.57
N THR A 162 17.51 -6.72 -15.72
CA THR A 162 16.86 -7.97 -16.12
C THR A 162 15.34 -7.87 -16.02
N TRP A 163 14.80 -7.52 -14.85
CA TRP A 163 13.33 -7.45 -14.67
C TRP A 163 12.76 -6.19 -15.32
N GLY A 164 13.57 -5.15 -15.50
CA GLY A 164 13.19 -3.91 -16.17
C GLY A 164 12.19 -3.06 -15.40
N ILE A 165 12.13 -3.22 -14.08
CA ILE A 165 11.31 -2.41 -13.18
C ILE A 165 11.86 -0.98 -13.05
N ASN A 166 11.03 -0.05 -12.60
CA ASN A 166 11.44 1.36 -12.41
C ASN A 166 11.25 1.90 -11.00
N VAL A 167 10.79 1.11 -10.04
CA VAL A 167 10.71 1.50 -8.62
C VAL A 167 11.13 0.34 -7.71
N ILE A 168 11.75 0.67 -6.57
CA ILE A 168 11.94 -0.25 -5.46
C ILE A 168 11.41 0.38 -4.17
N ARG A 169 10.64 -0.36 -3.38
CA ARG A 169 10.16 0.08 -2.06
C ARG A 169 11.00 -0.55 -0.96
N LEU A 170 11.44 0.27 0.00
CA LEU A 170 12.28 -0.14 1.12
C LEU A 170 11.45 -0.20 2.40
N ALA A 171 10.94 -1.38 2.72
CA ALA A 171 10.14 -1.62 3.91
C ALA A 171 11.01 -1.54 5.18
N MET A 172 11.02 -0.39 5.86
CA MET A 172 11.77 -0.21 7.10
C MET A 172 10.85 -0.33 8.32
N TYR A 173 10.78 -1.55 8.89
CA TYR A 173 9.94 -1.81 10.05
C TYR A 173 10.32 -0.93 11.24
N THR A 174 9.30 -0.44 11.94
CA THR A 174 9.42 0.49 13.05
C THR A 174 9.59 -0.24 14.39
N SER A 175 8.69 -1.20 14.67
CA SER A 175 8.64 -1.95 15.94
C SER A 175 9.17 -3.37 15.83
N ASP A 176 9.10 -4.00 14.66
CA ASP A 176 9.29 -5.44 14.56
C ASP A 176 10.75 -5.82 14.36
N TYR A 177 11.18 -6.87 15.06
CA TYR A 177 12.52 -7.48 15.01
C TYR A 177 13.65 -6.48 14.74
N ASN A 178 14.16 -5.84 15.79
CA ASN A 178 15.13 -4.76 15.63
C ASN A 178 14.63 -3.70 14.61
N GLY A 179 13.36 -3.33 14.70
CA GLY A 179 12.81 -2.22 13.93
C GLY A 179 13.50 -0.91 14.31
N TYR A 180 13.33 0.12 13.48
CA TYR A 180 14.01 1.41 13.64
C TYR A 180 13.81 2.03 15.04
N CYS A 181 12.62 1.89 15.63
CA CYS A 181 12.29 2.49 16.92
C CYS A 181 12.71 1.65 18.14
N VAL A 182 12.95 0.35 17.96
CA VAL A 182 13.23 -0.58 19.08
C VAL A 182 14.63 -1.19 19.06
N GLY A 183 15.32 -1.16 17.92
CA GLY A 183 16.63 -1.80 17.72
C GLY A 183 17.83 -1.01 18.29
N GLY A 184 17.62 0.21 18.79
CA GLY A 184 18.68 1.08 19.29
C GLY A 184 19.52 1.77 18.20
N GLN A 185 20.44 2.65 18.62
CA GLN A 185 21.15 3.56 17.71
C GLN A 185 21.98 2.84 16.63
N ASP A 186 22.73 1.80 17.00
CA ASP A 186 23.57 1.06 16.05
C ASP A 186 22.73 0.42 14.94
N ASN A 187 21.52 -0.03 15.28
CA ASN A 187 20.59 -0.58 14.31
C ASN A 187 19.95 0.52 13.45
N GLN A 188 19.58 1.66 14.02
CA GLN A 188 19.12 2.82 13.25
C GLN A 188 20.17 3.26 12.22
N ASP A 189 21.44 3.32 12.61
CA ASP A 189 22.53 3.70 11.72
C ASP A 189 22.74 2.65 10.62
N LYS A 190 22.58 1.36 10.93
CA LYS A 190 22.60 0.27 9.93
C LYS A 190 21.45 0.41 8.93
N LEU A 191 20.21 0.59 9.39
CA LEU A 191 19.04 0.75 8.53
C LEU A 191 19.17 1.96 7.62
N LYS A 192 19.61 3.10 8.17
CA LYS A 192 19.90 4.30 7.37
C LYS A 192 21.02 4.06 6.35
N GLY A 193 22.05 3.30 6.70
CA GLY A 193 23.10 2.91 5.75
C GLY A 193 22.58 2.05 4.59
N ILE A 194 21.63 1.16 4.83
CA ILE A 194 20.96 0.37 3.78
C ILE A 194 20.15 1.29 2.86
N ILE A 195 19.37 2.22 3.44
CA ILE A 195 18.62 3.21 2.66
C ILE A 195 19.56 4.07 1.81
N ASP A 196 20.70 4.51 2.37
CA ASP A 196 21.70 5.30 1.62
C ASP A 196 22.20 4.57 0.38
N GLU A 197 22.57 3.29 0.54
CA GLU A 197 23.06 2.46 -0.56
C GLU A 197 21.97 2.25 -1.61
N ALA A 198 20.75 1.96 -1.17
CA ALA A 198 19.62 1.72 -2.07
C ALA A 198 19.20 2.98 -2.83
N VAL A 199 19.13 4.15 -2.17
CA VAL A 199 18.83 5.44 -2.83
C VAL A 199 19.90 5.79 -3.85
N ALA A 200 21.18 5.61 -3.51
CA ALA A 200 22.28 5.83 -4.44
C ALA A 200 22.19 4.88 -5.65
N ALA A 201 21.94 3.59 -5.41
CA ALA A 201 21.82 2.60 -6.48
C ALA A 201 20.60 2.85 -7.38
N ALA A 202 19.44 3.19 -6.81
CA ALA A 202 18.25 3.53 -7.59
C ALA A 202 18.51 4.77 -8.47
N THR A 203 19.14 5.79 -7.90
CA THR A 203 19.53 7.02 -8.63
C THR A 203 20.50 6.71 -9.78
N GLU A 204 21.52 5.89 -9.56
CA GLU A 204 22.50 5.50 -10.59
C GLU A 204 21.89 4.67 -11.73
N ASN A 205 20.73 4.04 -11.50
CA ASN A 205 20.06 3.13 -12.44
C ASN A 205 18.73 3.69 -12.99
N ASP A 206 18.48 4.99 -12.83
CA ASP A 206 17.25 5.66 -13.29
C ASP A 206 15.97 4.98 -12.74
N MET A 207 15.97 4.63 -11.46
CA MET A 207 14.84 4.06 -10.73
C MET A 207 14.37 5.00 -9.62
N TYR A 208 13.08 4.92 -9.31
CA TYR A 208 12.48 5.50 -8.11
C TYR A 208 12.73 4.60 -6.90
N VAL A 209 12.74 5.23 -5.73
CA VAL A 209 12.87 4.56 -4.45
C VAL A 209 11.82 5.09 -3.48
N ILE A 210 11.02 4.19 -2.92
CA ILE A 210 10.06 4.52 -1.86
C ILE A 210 10.74 4.22 -0.52
N ILE A 211 10.90 5.25 0.31
CA ILE A 211 11.33 5.10 1.70
C ILE A 211 10.07 4.94 2.54
N ASP A 212 9.84 3.71 2.98
CA ASP A 212 8.63 3.34 3.70
C ASP A 212 8.87 3.23 5.20
N TRP A 213 8.12 4.04 5.95
CA TRP A 213 7.99 3.93 7.40
C TRP A 213 6.98 2.83 7.73
N HIS A 214 7.52 1.62 7.81
CA HIS A 214 6.74 0.39 7.75
C HIS A 214 6.13 0.04 9.11
N ILE A 215 5.07 0.77 9.49
CA ILE A 215 4.22 0.41 10.63
C ILE A 215 3.40 -0.84 10.30
N LEU A 216 3.22 -1.69 11.30
CA LEU A 216 2.39 -2.90 11.19
C LEU A 216 1.83 -3.26 12.57
N ASN A 217 2.63 -3.89 13.44
CA ASN A 217 2.20 -4.31 14.77
C ASN A 217 2.11 -3.17 15.79
N ASP A 218 2.73 -2.02 15.51
CA ASP A 218 2.53 -0.77 16.22
C ASP A 218 1.19 -0.08 15.85
N ASN A 219 0.51 -0.54 14.80
CA ASN A 219 -0.87 -0.26 14.34
C ASN A 219 -1.26 1.22 14.14
N ASP A 220 -1.06 2.09 15.14
CA ASP A 220 -1.34 3.52 15.10
C ASP A 220 -0.04 4.29 14.76
N PRO A 221 0.03 5.02 13.63
CA PRO A 221 1.20 5.80 13.26
C PRO A 221 1.57 6.88 14.31
N ASN A 222 0.68 7.20 15.25
CA ASN A 222 0.99 8.12 16.35
C ASN A 222 1.91 7.51 17.43
N GLU A 223 2.11 6.19 17.49
CA GLU A 223 2.94 5.54 18.52
C GLU A 223 4.40 6.04 18.47
N TYR A 224 5.02 6.00 17.30
CA TYR A 224 6.41 6.45 17.06
C TYR A 224 6.49 7.74 16.23
N LYS A 225 5.49 8.62 16.35
CA LYS A 225 5.44 9.85 15.54
C LYS A 225 6.64 10.77 15.74
N SER A 226 7.20 10.83 16.95
CA SER A 226 8.35 11.71 17.21
C SER A 226 9.60 11.22 16.48
N GLU A 227 9.77 9.90 16.39
CA GLU A 227 10.81 9.21 15.66
C GLU A 227 10.61 9.36 14.15
N ALA A 228 9.37 9.19 13.67
CA ALA A 228 9.02 9.42 12.27
C ALA A 228 9.33 10.86 11.82
N ILE A 229 8.95 11.87 12.60
CA ILE A 229 9.26 13.28 12.33
C ILE A 229 10.79 13.51 12.23
N GLN A 230 11.56 12.92 13.14
CA GLN A 230 13.02 13.03 13.11
C GLN A 230 13.62 12.32 11.89
N PHE A 231 13.15 11.09 11.62
CA PHE A 231 13.61 10.27 10.52
C PHE A 231 13.32 10.93 9.17
N PHE A 232 12.07 11.30 8.88
CA PHE A 232 11.72 11.96 7.63
C PHE A 232 12.39 13.32 7.48
N GLY A 233 12.56 14.07 8.57
CA GLY A 233 13.35 15.30 8.57
C GLY A 233 14.84 15.07 8.25
N GLU A 234 15.42 13.92 8.61
CA GLU A 234 16.77 13.53 8.22
C GLU A 234 16.81 13.10 6.75
N MET A 235 15.91 12.20 6.33
CA MET A 235 15.87 11.65 4.97
C MET A 235 15.63 12.74 3.92
N VAL A 236 14.66 13.63 4.12
CA VAL A 236 14.37 14.69 3.15
C VAL A 236 15.53 15.68 2.97
N ARG A 237 16.27 16.00 4.04
CA ARG A 237 17.47 16.87 3.94
C ARG A 237 18.62 16.17 3.26
N LYS A 238 18.72 14.85 3.44
CA LYS A 238 19.79 14.06 2.87
C LYS A 238 19.61 13.88 1.36
N TYR A 239 18.36 13.73 0.94
CA TYR A 239 17.98 13.42 -0.44
C TYR A 239 17.29 14.58 -1.16
N GLU A 240 17.43 15.82 -0.67
CA GLU A 240 16.84 17.03 -1.28
C GLU A 240 17.20 17.20 -2.77
N SER A 241 18.35 16.68 -3.20
CA SER A 241 18.78 16.72 -4.61
C SER A 241 18.34 15.52 -5.45
N ASN A 242 17.54 14.60 -4.90
CA ASN A 242 17.12 13.37 -5.56
C ASN A 242 15.67 13.48 -6.02
N ASP A 243 15.45 13.63 -7.34
CA ASP A 243 14.12 13.70 -7.95
C ASP A 243 13.37 12.34 -7.95
N ASN A 244 14.03 11.27 -7.49
CA ASN A 244 13.54 9.89 -7.55
C ASN A 244 13.12 9.30 -6.20
N VAL A 245 13.15 10.08 -5.11
CA VAL A 245 12.77 9.61 -3.77
C VAL A 245 11.30 9.93 -3.49
N ILE A 246 10.56 8.92 -3.05
CA ILE A 246 9.16 9.01 -2.61
C ILE A 246 9.10 8.63 -1.13
N TYR A 247 8.29 9.33 -0.34
CA TYR A 247 8.17 9.08 1.10
C TYR A 247 6.82 8.45 1.43
N GLU A 248 6.82 7.21 1.92
CA GLU A 248 5.62 6.56 2.44
C GLU A 248 5.61 6.68 3.96
N ILE A 249 4.74 7.54 4.49
CA ILE A 249 4.85 7.99 5.89
C ILE A 249 4.27 7.02 6.90
N CYS A 250 3.46 6.05 6.47
CA CYS A 250 2.94 4.97 7.28
C CYS A 250 2.39 3.87 6.36
N ASN A 251 2.97 2.68 6.44
CA ASN A 251 2.57 1.48 5.68
C ASN A 251 1.10 1.08 5.92
N GLU A 252 0.79 0.50 7.08
CA GLU A 252 -0.52 -0.12 7.36
C GLU A 252 -1.10 0.29 8.71
N PRO A 253 -1.70 1.49 8.80
CA PRO A 253 -2.57 1.82 9.91
C PRO A 253 -3.69 0.77 10.08
N ASN A 254 -3.81 0.15 11.25
CA ASN A 254 -4.75 -0.95 11.44
C ASN A 254 -5.30 -1.06 12.89
N GLY A 255 -6.13 -2.08 13.13
CA GLY A 255 -6.78 -2.30 14.42
C GLY A 255 -7.80 -1.20 14.75
N ASP A 256 -7.68 -0.59 15.93
CA ASP A 256 -8.57 0.51 16.35
C ASP A 256 -8.18 1.89 15.73
N THR A 257 -7.15 1.92 14.87
CA THR A 257 -6.62 3.16 14.28
C THR A 257 -7.60 3.74 13.27
N THR A 258 -8.04 4.97 13.52
CA THR A 258 -9.03 5.63 12.64
C THR A 258 -8.38 6.56 11.62
N TRP A 259 -9.13 6.92 10.57
CA TRP A 259 -8.72 7.98 9.65
C TRP A 259 -8.48 9.33 10.35
N ALA A 260 -9.07 9.59 11.52
CA ALA A 260 -8.77 10.79 12.29
C ALA A 260 -7.36 10.75 12.90
N ASP A 261 -6.90 9.59 13.35
CA ASP A 261 -5.58 9.39 13.93
C ASP A 261 -4.50 9.49 12.86
N ILE A 262 -4.72 8.89 11.69
CA ILE A 262 -3.83 8.98 10.53
C ILE A 262 -3.75 10.43 10.04
N ARG A 263 -4.88 11.13 9.90
CA ARG A 263 -4.84 12.55 9.53
C ARG A 263 -4.09 13.40 10.54
N LYS A 264 -4.24 13.13 11.84
CA LYS A 264 -3.50 13.84 12.88
C LYS A 264 -1.99 13.61 12.73
N TYR A 265 -1.58 12.37 12.49
CA TYR A 265 -0.18 12.02 12.22
C TYR A 265 0.35 12.73 10.95
N ALA A 266 -0.34 12.60 9.83
CA ALA A 266 0.07 13.17 8.54
C ALA A 266 0.19 14.70 8.60
N ASN A 267 -0.70 15.38 9.33
CA ASN A 267 -0.63 16.84 9.54
C ASN A 267 0.57 17.30 10.38
N GLU A 268 1.30 16.40 11.05
CA GLU A 268 2.53 16.72 11.76
C GLU A 268 3.79 16.29 10.98
N VAL A 269 3.73 15.18 10.23
CA VAL A 269 4.88 14.66 9.46
C VAL A 269 5.04 15.35 8.10
N ILE A 270 3.95 15.53 7.32
CA ILE A 270 4.04 16.13 5.99
C ILE A 270 4.67 17.53 6.01
N PRO A 271 4.33 18.44 6.94
CA PRO A 271 5.00 19.74 7.02
C PRO A 271 6.52 19.68 7.25
N VAL A 272 7.02 18.62 7.89
CA VAL A 272 8.46 18.43 8.12
C VAL A 272 9.18 18.13 6.81
N ILE A 273 8.58 17.27 5.97
CA ILE A 273 9.06 16.97 4.62
C ILE A 273 8.96 18.23 3.76
N ARG A 274 7.78 18.86 3.72
CA ARG A 274 7.48 20.06 2.92
C ARG A 274 8.34 21.27 3.25
N ASN A 275 8.86 21.39 4.48
CA ASN A 275 9.76 22.48 4.85
C ASN A 275 11.15 22.37 4.20
N VAL A 276 11.47 21.23 3.58
CA VAL A 276 12.74 21.00 2.87
C VAL A 276 12.47 20.78 1.39
N ASP A 277 11.52 19.90 1.07
CA ASP A 277 11.07 19.66 -0.30
C ASP A 277 9.56 19.93 -0.41
N GLU A 278 9.23 21.13 -0.90
CA GLU A 278 7.86 21.60 -1.10
C GLU A 278 7.06 20.71 -2.06
N ASP A 279 7.73 19.99 -2.97
CA ASP A 279 7.10 19.25 -4.06
C ASP A 279 7.17 17.71 -3.91
N ALA A 280 7.90 17.17 -2.92
CA ALA A 280 8.07 15.71 -2.74
C ALA A 280 6.77 14.90 -2.92
N VAL A 281 6.82 13.76 -3.61
CA VAL A 281 5.66 12.85 -3.62
C VAL A 281 5.60 12.10 -2.28
N ILE A 282 4.44 12.17 -1.61
CA ILE A 282 4.24 11.53 -0.31
C ILE A 282 3.08 10.53 -0.39
N LEU A 283 3.33 9.28 -0.01
CA LEU A 283 2.32 8.24 0.11
C LEU A 283 1.82 8.17 1.56
N VAL A 284 0.51 8.02 1.75
CA VAL A 284 -0.13 7.99 3.07
C VAL A 284 -0.99 6.75 3.21
N GLY A 285 -0.63 5.88 4.17
CA GLY A 285 -1.43 4.75 4.65
C GLY A 285 -2.88 5.11 4.94
N THR A 286 -3.78 4.16 4.69
CA THR A 286 -5.21 4.28 5.01
C THR A 286 -5.60 3.28 6.10
N PRO A 287 -6.77 3.42 6.76
CA PRO A 287 -7.21 2.45 7.78
C PRO A 287 -7.34 1.02 7.22
N GLU A 288 -7.53 0.06 8.13
CA GLU A 288 -7.77 -1.35 7.80
C GLU A 288 -6.64 -1.93 6.92
N TRP A 289 -5.38 -1.82 7.37
CA TRP A 289 -4.20 -2.29 6.62
C TRP A 289 -4.12 -1.65 5.23
N SER A 290 -4.38 -0.35 5.16
CA SER A 290 -4.41 0.39 3.92
C SER A 290 -5.41 -0.14 2.88
N SER A 291 -6.58 -0.62 3.31
CA SER A 291 -7.67 -1.02 2.41
C SER A 291 -8.88 -0.06 2.41
N ASP A 292 -9.01 0.83 3.41
CA ASP A 292 -10.12 1.80 3.48
C ASP A 292 -9.86 3.07 2.65
N LEU A 293 -10.34 3.09 1.41
CA LEU A 293 -10.34 4.27 0.54
C LEU A 293 -11.58 5.17 0.71
N GLU A 294 -12.65 4.69 1.34
CA GLU A 294 -13.84 5.50 1.61
C GLU A 294 -13.53 6.66 2.57
N SER A 295 -12.71 6.41 3.59
CA SER A 295 -12.25 7.40 4.55
C SER A 295 -11.54 8.61 3.92
N PRO A 296 -10.47 8.44 3.11
CA PRO A 296 -9.80 9.55 2.43
C PRO A 296 -10.67 10.20 1.35
N LEU A 297 -11.55 9.47 0.66
CA LEU A 297 -12.55 10.07 -0.26
C LEU A 297 -13.47 11.06 0.46
N ASN A 298 -14.04 10.64 1.58
CA ASN A 298 -15.00 11.45 2.33
C ASN A 298 -14.34 12.63 3.04
N ARG A 299 -13.08 12.49 3.45
CA ARG A 299 -12.36 13.53 4.19
C ARG A 299 -10.88 13.55 3.84
N PRO A 300 -10.51 14.05 2.66
CA PRO A 300 -9.11 14.06 2.21
C PRO A 300 -8.23 14.94 3.10
N LEU A 301 -6.94 14.68 3.05
CA LEU A 301 -5.90 15.56 3.54
C LEU A 301 -5.82 16.82 2.65
N ASN A 302 -5.48 17.95 3.27
CA ASN A 302 -5.35 19.23 2.56
C ASN A 302 -3.88 19.49 2.23
N PHE A 303 -3.29 18.60 1.42
CA PHE A 303 -1.93 18.69 0.91
C PHE A 303 -1.93 18.32 -0.58
N ASP A 304 -1.09 19.00 -1.36
CA ASP A 304 -0.80 18.65 -2.74
C ASP A 304 0.35 17.61 -2.79
N ASN A 305 0.56 16.98 -3.95
CA ASN A 305 1.59 15.96 -4.17
C ASN A 305 1.55 14.81 -3.15
N ILE A 306 0.34 14.37 -2.80
CA ILE A 306 0.11 13.18 -1.99
C ILE A 306 -0.69 12.15 -2.76
N MET A 307 -0.48 10.88 -2.45
CA MET A 307 -1.35 9.78 -2.86
C MET A 307 -1.69 8.93 -1.64
N TYR A 308 -2.86 8.30 -1.64
CA TYR A 308 -3.27 7.36 -0.60
C TYR A 308 -2.86 5.95 -1.01
N THR A 309 -2.32 5.18 -0.07
CA THR A 309 -1.93 3.80 -0.38
C THR A 309 -3.15 2.88 -0.32
N TYR A 310 -3.13 1.87 -1.19
CA TYR A 310 -4.08 0.78 -1.19
C TYR A 310 -3.34 -0.55 -1.24
N HIS A 311 -3.57 -1.44 -0.28
CA HIS A 311 -2.94 -2.76 -0.25
C HIS A 311 -3.98 -3.86 -0.46
N PHE A 312 -3.57 -4.93 -1.14
CA PHE A 312 -4.40 -6.11 -1.32
C PHE A 312 -3.54 -7.37 -1.44
N TYR A 313 -4.17 -8.51 -1.19
CA TYR A 313 -3.59 -9.85 -1.33
C TYR A 313 -4.62 -10.73 -2.02
N ALA A 314 -4.30 -11.23 -3.21
CA ALA A 314 -5.28 -11.82 -4.13
C ALA A 314 -5.96 -13.09 -3.60
N GLY A 315 -5.31 -13.85 -2.70
CA GLY A 315 -5.92 -15.02 -2.05
C GLY A 315 -6.96 -14.68 -0.97
N THR A 316 -7.07 -13.41 -0.58
CA THR A 316 -8.00 -12.94 0.47
C THR A 316 -8.98 -11.89 -0.05
N HIS A 317 -8.51 -10.96 -0.87
CA HIS A 317 -9.24 -9.78 -1.33
C HIS A 317 -9.71 -9.97 -2.77
N HIS A 318 -11.02 -9.96 -3.00
CA HIS A 318 -11.61 -10.37 -4.27
C HIS A 318 -12.44 -9.22 -4.88
N SER A 319 -13.57 -9.55 -5.51
CA SER A 319 -14.38 -8.62 -6.29
C SER A 319 -14.91 -7.42 -5.49
N ALA A 320 -15.14 -7.56 -4.18
CA ALA A 320 -15.66 -6.47 -3.37
C ALA A 320 -14.60 -5.38 -3.20
N GLU A 321 -13.39 -5.80 -2.84
CA GLU A 321 -12.23 -4.94 -2.66
C GLU A 321 -11.80 -4.28 -3.98
N ARG A 322 -11.84 -5.03 -5.10
CA ARG A 322 -11.67 -4.43 -6.44
C ARG A 322 -12.69 -3.34 -6.72
N SER A 323 -13.95 -3.56 -6.34
CA SER A 323 -15.02 -2.58 -6.57
C SER A 323 -14.79 -1.32 -5.76
N GLU A 324 -14.33 -1.43 -4.51
CA GLU A 324 -13.98 -0.28 -3.67
C GLU A 324 -12.81 0.53 -4.27
N LEU A 325 -11.78 -0.15 -4.80
CA LEU A 325 -10.70 0.52 -5.51
C LEU A 325 -11.22 1.24 -6.77
N MET A 326 -12.03 0.57 -7.61
CA MET A 326 -12.61 1.18 -8.80
C MET A 326 -13.45 2.41 -8.46
N ASP A 327 -14.31 2.32 -7.44
CA ASP A 327 -15.14 3.44 -6.98
C ASP A 327 -14.30 4.63 -6.51
N ALA A 328 -13.16 4.38 -5.86
CA ALA A 328 -12.23 5.44 -5.44
C ALA A 328 -11.51 6.10 -6.61
N LEU A 329 -11.06 5.31 -7.59
CA LEU A 329 -10.41 5.80 -8.80
C LEU A 329 -11.37 6.59 -9.68
N GLU A 330 -12.62 6.16 -9.79
CA GLU A 330 -13.67 6.87 -10.54
C GLU A 330 -14.06 8.20 -9.90
N GLN A 331 -13.89 8.32 -8.58
CA GLN A 331 -14.04 9.56 -7.82
C GLN A 331 -12.75 10.40 -7.78
N GLU A 332 -11.76 10.07 -8.61
CA GLU A 332 -10.52 10.81 -8.78
C GLU A 332 -9.66 10.88 -7.50
N LEU A 333 -9.73 9.86 -6.63
CA LEU A 333 -8.78 9.74 -5.52
C LEU A 333 -7.38 9.38 -6.07
N PRO A 334 -6.31 10.09 -5.69
CA PRO A 334 -4.95 9.71 -6.07
C PRO A 334 -4.53 8.47 -5.27
N VAL A 335 -4.51 7.31 -5.91
CA VAL A 335 -4.18 6.02 -5.28
C VAL A 335 -2.86 5.45 -5.81
N PHE A 336 -2.04 4.90 -4.91
CA PHE A 336 -0.83 4.15 -5.24
C PHE A 336 -0.89 2.78 -4.55
N ILE A 337 -0.63 1.69 -5.26
CA ILE A 337 -0.61 0.35 -4.66
C ILE A 337 0.80 0.04 -4.15
N SER A 338 1.17 0.59 -3.00
CA SER A 338 2.56 0.50 -2.48
C SER A 338 2.92 -0.89 -1.99
N GLU A 339 1.92 -1.75 -1.78
CA GLU A 339 2.10 -3.15 -1.45
C GLU A 339 0.95 -3.98 -2.01
N TYR A 340 1.26 -5.12 -2.61
CA TYR A 340 0.28 -6.17 -2.87
C TYR A 340 0.94 -7.54 -2.96
N GLY A 341 0.17 -8.60 -2.70
CA GLY A 341 0.58 -9.98 -2.94
C GLY A 341 -0.43 -10.74 -3.78
N LEU A 342 0.00 -11.84 -4.40
CA LEU A 342 -0.86 -12.73 -5.20
C LEU A 342 -1.31 -13.98 -4.43
N VAL A 343 -0.88 -14.10 -3.18
CA VAL A 343 -1.23 -15.15 -2.22
C VAL A 343 -2.20 -14.62 -1.15
N ASN A 344 -2.39 -15.36 -0.05
CA ASN A 344 -3.23 -14.89 1.06
C ASN A 344 -2.57 -13.71 1.81
N ASP A 345 -3.38 -12.97 2.55
CA ASP A 345 -3.01 -11.80 3.37
C ASP A 345 -2.04 -12.10 4.53
N ASP A 346 -1.82 -13.36 4.88
CA ASP A 346 -0.74 -13.76 5.79
C ASP A 346 0.64 -13.87 5.10
N GLY A 347 0.71 -13.54 3.82
CA GLY A 347 1.91 -13.60 2.98
C GLY A 347 2.24 -15.01 2.49
N ASN A 348 1.34 -15.98 2.67
CA ASN A 348 1.60 -17.39 2.39
C ASN A 348 0.47 -18.08 1.61
N GLY A 349 0.70 -19.34 1.24
CA GLY A 349 -0.16 -20.12 0.37
C GLY A 349 0.26 -20.04 -1.09
N ASP A 350 -0.47 -20.75 -1.94
CA ASP A 350 -0.23 -20.73 -3.39
C ASP A 350 -0.83 -19.46 -4.00
N VAL A 351 -0.31 -19.04 -5.15
CA VAL A 351 -0.88 -17.92 -5.92
C VAL A 351 -2.33 -18.24 -6.28
N ASP A 352 -3.26 -17.34 -5.96
CA ASP A 352 -4.62 -17.41 -6.49
C ASP A 352 -4.63 -16.89 -7.93
N ILE A 353 -4.49 -17.81 -8.88
CA ILE A 353 -4.28 -17.50 -10.29
C ILE A 353 -5.41 -16.66 -10.88
N ASP A 354 -6.67 -17.01 -10.57
CA ASP A 354 -7.83 -16.34 -11.15
C ASP A 354 -7.97 -14.92 -10.59
N GLU A 355 -7.81 -14.76 -9.27
CA GLU A 355 -7.88 -13.43 -8.63
C GLU A 355 -6.67 -12.56 -8.98
N ALA A 356 -5.47 -13.15 -9.12
CA ALA A 356 -4.28 -12.45 -9.57
C ALA A 356 -4.46 -11.86 -10.97
N ASP A 357 -5.06 -12.60 -11.91
CA ASP A 357 -5.30 -12.11 -13.27
C ASP A 357 -6.28 -10.93 -13.29
N GLU A 358 -7.32 -10.96 -12.45
CA GLU A 358 -8.29 -9.86 -12.29
C GLU A 358 -7.61 -8.60 -11.70
N TRP A 359 -6.82 -8.75 -10.63
CA TRP A 359 -6.10 -7.63 -10.00
C TRP A 359 -5.03 -7.01 -10.90
N LEU A 360 -4.20 -7.84 -11.53
CA LEU A 360 -3.17 -7.37 -12.47
C LEU A 360 -3.80 -6.75 -13.73
N GLY A 361 -4.94 -7.28 -14.16
CA GLY A 361 -5.78 -6.67 -15.19
C GLY A 361 -6.24 -5.26 -14.82
N LEU A 362 -6.73 -5.08 -13.59
CA LEU A 362 -7.18 -3.79 -13.06
C LEU A 362 -6.04 -2.77 -12.94
N ILE A 363 -4.88 -3.19 -12.42
CA ILE A 363 -3.66 -2.36 -12.34
C ILE A 363 -3.27 -1.85 -13.74
N ARG A 364 -3.41 -2.70 -14.76
CA ARG A 364 -3.17 -2.34 -16.16
C ARG A 364 -4.20 -1.42 -16.76
N GLU A 365 -5.48 -1.71 -16.53
CA GLU A 365 -6.58 -0.92 -17.07
C GLU A 365 -6.55 0.53 -16.55
N TYR A 366 -6.31 0.71 -15.25
CA TYR A 366 -6.29 2.04 -14.63
C TYR A 366 -4.90 2.69 -14.60
N GLY A 367 -3.85 1.99 -15.05
CA GLY A 367 -2.48 2.51 -15.06
C GLY A 367 -1.94 2.80 -13.65
N LEU A 368 -2.24 1.91 -12.69
CA LEU A 368 -1.90 2.10 -11.29
C LEU A 368 -0.43 1.81 -11.04
N SER A 369 0.24 2.72 -10.35
CA SER A 369 1.60 2.45 -9.87
C SER A 369 1.55 1.43 -8.72
N SER A 370 2.44 0.44 -8.74
CA SER A 370 2.35 -0.73 -7.87
C SER A 370 3.70 -1.35 -7.48
N CYS A 371 3.82 -1.83 -6.24
CA CYS A 371 4.97 -2.61 -5.77
C CYS A 371 4.53 -3.96 -5.20
N ILE A 372 5.01 -5.07 -5.76
CA ILE A 372 4.67 -6.42 -5.26
C ILE A 372 5.50 -6.79 -4.01
N TRP A 373 4.85 -7.43 -3.05
CA TRP A 373 5.44 -7.99 -1.83
C TRP A 373 5.75 -9.48 -2.05
N ASN A 374 6.97 -9.98 -1.84
CA ASN A 374 8.20 -9.28 -1.44
C ASN A 374 9.47 -9.87 -2.02
N LEU A 375 10.47 -9.00 -2.22
CA LEU A 375 11.82 -9.41 -2.58
C LEU A 375 12.55 -9.96 -1.34
N SER A 376 12.42 -11.25 -1.13
CA SER A 376 13.24 -12.07 -0.24
C SER A 376 13.24 -13.53 -0.74
N ASN A 377 13.99 -14.40 -0.07
CA ASN A 377 13.94 -15.85 -0.21
C ASN A 377 13.38 -16.51 1.06
N LYS A 378 12.44 -15.85 1.75
CA LYS A 378 11.74 -16.43 2.87
C LYS A 378 10.92 -17.63 2.37
N ASP A 379 10.84 -18.69 3.17
CA ASP A 379 10.04 -19.88 2.86
C ASP A 379 8.54 -19.60 3.09
N GLU A 380 7.95 -18.78 2.20
CA GLU A 380 6.56 -18.37 2.18
C GLU A 380 6.09 -18.07 0.74
N GLY A 381 4.78 -18.15 0.50
CA GLY A 381 4.18 -17.96 -0.83
C GLY A 381 4.50 -16.62 -1.51
N SER A 382 4.57 -15.52 -0.74
CA SER A 382 4.80 -14.18 -1.28
C SER A 382 6.26 -13.82 -1.58
N ALA A 383 7.22 -14.65 -1.19
CA ALA A 383 8.62 -14.39 -1.50
C ALA A 383 8.85 -14.52 -3.01
N LEU A 384 9.37 -13.49 -3.67
CA LEU A 384 9.61 -13.48 -5.13
C LEU A 384 10.77 -14.39 -5.56
N ILE A 385 11.65 -14.76 -4.62
CA ILE A 385 12.81 -15.60 -4.87
C ILE A 385 12.61 -16.94 -4.16
N ASP A 386 12.94 -18.03 -4.84
CA ASP A 386 12.82 -19.37 -4.24
C ASP A 386 13.67 -19.51 -2.98
N ALA A 387 13.13 -20.21 -1.97
CA ALA A 387 13.72 -20.31 -0.64
C ALA A 387 15.11 -20.96 -0.60
N ASP A 388 15.43 -21.81 -1.58
CA ASP A 388 16.73 -22.45 -1.76
C ASP A 388 17.71 -21.64 -2.62
N CYS A 389 17.26 -20.54 -3.23
CA CYS A 389 18.13 -19.61 -3.91
C CYS A 389 18.86 -18.70 -2.90
N SER A 390 20.18 -18.59 -3.07
CA SER A 390 21.06 -17.73 -2.25
C SER A 390 21.62 -16.54 -3.03
N LYS A 391 21.17 -16.35 -4.27
CA LYS A 391 21.57 -15.20 -5.08
C LYS A 391 20.81 -13.98 -4.59
N THR A 392 21.42 -12.82 -4.78
CA THR A 392 20.78 -11.52 -4.54
C THR A 392 20.71 -10.68 -5.81
N ALA A 393 21.24 -11.18 -6.92
CA ALA A 393 21.30 -10.53 -8.22
C ALA A 393 21.43 -11.60 -9.32
N ASP A 394 21.19 -11.19 -10.57
CA ASP A 394 21.28 -12.03 -11.76
C ASP A 394 20.44 -13.32 -11.66
N PHE A 395 19.20 -13.16 -11.16
CA PHE A 395 18.22 -14.24 -11.06
C PHE A 395 17.92 -14.83 -12.45
N SER A 396 17.92 -16.15 -12.50
CA SER A 396 17.40 -16.96 -13.60
C SER A 396 15.97 -17.39 -13.30
N ILE A 397 15.30 -17.99 -14.28
CA ILE A 397 13.88 -18.34 -14.17
C ILE A 397 13.66 -19.39 -13.07
N ASP A 398 14.65 -20.26 -12.88
CA ASP A 398 14.66 -21.31 -11.85
C ASP A 398 15.04 -20.77 -10.45
N ASP A 399 15.28 -19.46 -10.31
CA ASP A 399 15.54 -18.84 -8.99
C ASP A 399 14.31 -18.08 -8.46
N VAL A 400 13.25 -17.97 -9.26
CA VAL A 400 12.10 -17.09 -9.01
C VAL A 400 10.89 -17.95 -8.69
N SER A 401 10.18 -17.60 -7.62
CA SER A 401 8.98 -18.32 -7.18
C SER A 401 7.80 -18.15 -8.14
N ASP A 402 6.72 -18.89 -7.90
CA ASP A 402 5.47 -18.76 -8.68
C ASP A 402 4.92 -17.32 -8.66
N GLU A 403 4.94 -16.63 -7.51
CA GLU A 403 4.52 -15.21 -7.44
C GLU A 403 5.48 -14.29 -8.21
N GLY A 404 6.79 -14.49 -8.07
CA GLY A 404 7.78 -13.74 -8.83
C GLY A 404 7.63 -13.94 -10.34
N MET A 405 7.30 -15.15 -10.77
CA MET A 405 7.04 -15.47 -12.17
C MET A 405 5.83 -14.72 -12.72
N ARG A 406 4.72 -14.66 -11.98
CA ARG A 406 3.52 -13.89 -12.39
C ARG A 406 3.80 -12.39 -12.44
N PHE A 407 4.59 -11.86 -11.51
CA PHE A 407 5.02 -10.47 -11.56
C PHE A 407 5.84 -10.16 -12.81
N LEU A 408 6.76 -11.04 -13.21
CA LEU A 408 7.56 -10.87 -14.41
C LEU A 408 6.71 -10.91 -15.68
N GLU A 409 5.70 -11.78 -15.73
CA GLU A 409 4.69 -11.79 -16.81
C GLU A 409 3.92 -10.47 -16.88
N ALA A 410 3.48 -9.94 -15.73
CA ALA A 410 2.81 -8.64 -15.65
C ALA A 410 3.70 -7.52 -16.18
N VAL A 411 4.96 -7.45 -15.73
CA VAL A 411 5.94 -6.45 -16.19
C VAL A 411 6.20 -6.58 -17.70
N ALA A 412 6.25 -7.80 -18.25
CA ALA A 412 6.41 -8.02 -19.69
C ALA A 412 5.21 -7.50 -20.51
N ASN A 413 3.99 -7.62 -19.99
CA ASN A 413 2.79 -7.11 -20.65
C ASN A 413 2.76 -5.58 -20.77
N TYR A 414 3.33 -4.85 -19.83
CA TYR A 414 3.49 -3.39 -19.94
C TYR A 414 4.57 -2.97 -20.94
N LYS A 415 5.53 -3.84 -21.23
CA LYS A 415 6.59 -3.57 -22.20
C LYS A 415 6.14 -3.81 -23.65
N ASN A 416 5.15 -4.67 -23.83
CA ASN A 416 4.57 -5.01 -25.14
C ASN A 416 3.36 -4.15 -25.51
N THR A 417 2.76 -3.44 -24.54
CA THR A 417 1.79 -2.38 -24.81
C THR A 417 2.56 -1.12 -25.19
N SER A 418 2.07 -0.37 -26.18
CA SER A 418 2.68 0.84 -26.71
C SER A 418 2.65 2.02 -25.71
N VAL A 419 3.23 1.86 -24.52
CA VAL A 419 3.61 2.96 -23.64
C VAL A 419 4.91 3.56 -24.19
N GLN A 420 4.82 4.11 -25.40
CA GLN A 420 5.82 4.98 -26.00
C GLN A 420 5.23 6.40 -26.09
N GLU A 421 6.04 7.37 -25.65
CA GLU A 421 5.86 8.83 -25.72
C GLU A 421 4.44 9.36 -26.02
N GLY A 422 3.74 9.72 -24.94
CA GLY A 422 2.78 10.82 -24.90
C GLY A 422 1.52 10.66 -25.75
N VAL A 423 0.51 9.96 -25.21
CA VAL A 423 -0.91 10.29 -25.44
C VAL A 423 -1.70 10.01 -24.16
N SER A 424 -2.58 10.96 -23.84
CA SER A 424 -3.57 10.96 -22.76
C SER A 424 -4.56 9.81 -22.86
N VAL A 425 -4.84 9.14 -21.73
CA VAL A 425 -6.01 8.28 -21.58
C VAL A 425 -7.24 9.19 -21.47
N GLU A 426 -7.86 9.55 -22.59
CA GLU A 426 -9.24 10.03 -22.55
C GLU A 426 -10.17 8.81 -22.44
N LYS A 427 -11.04 8.82 -21.42
CA LYS A 427 -12.15 7.88 -21.26
C LYS A 427 -13.09 8.01 -22.47
N GLU A 428 -12.88 7.21 -23.51
CA GLU A 428 -13.95 6.97 -24.48
C GLU A 428 -14.99 6.04 -23.86
N SER A 429 -16.18 6.59 -23.61
CA SER A 429 -17.35 5.84 -23.21
C SER A 429 -17.70 4.78 -24.26
N ILE A 430 -17.48 3.50 -23.94
CA ILE A 430 -17.92 2.39 -24.78
C ILE A 430 -19.45 2.37 -24.79
N LYS A 431 -20.03 2.86 -25.89
CA LYS A 431 -21.40 2.51 -26.26
C LYS A 431 -21.37 1.10 -26.83
N THR A 432 -22.14 0.22 -26.22
CA THR A 432 -22.39 -1.14 -26.70
C THR A 432 -23.26 -1.10 -27.96
N ASP A 433 -22.63 -1.11 -29.13
CA ASP A 433 -23.33 -1.39 -30.38
C ASP A 433 -23.46 -2.90 -30.57
N ARG A 434 -24.69 -3.40 -30.41
CA ARG A 434 -25.08 -4.74 -30.87
C ARG A 434 -25.13 -4.73 -32.39
N GLN A 435 -24.20 -5.45 -33.03
CA GLN A 435 -24.32 -5.82 -34.43
C GLN A 435 -25.54 -6.73 -34.63
N ASN A 436 -26.47 -6.31 -35.48
CA ASN A 436 -27.39 -7.19 -36.20
C ASN A 436 -27.01 -7.14 -37.68
N ASP A 437 -26.40 -8.21 -38.17
CA ASP A 437 -26.39 -8.55 -39.59
C ASP A 437 -27.71 -9.27 -39.92
N THR A 438 -28.45 -8.76 -40.89
CA THR A 438 -29.13 -9.57 -41.93
C THR A 438 -29.84 -8.66 -42.93
N ASP A 439 -29.28 -8.56 -44.12
CA ASP A 439 -29.97 -8.12 -45.33
C ASP A 439 -30.93 -9.22 -45.81
N SER A 440 -32.21 -8.89 -46.01
CA SER A 440 -32.99 -9.38 -47.16
C SER A 440 -34.24 -8.52 -47.36
N GLU A 441 -34.45 -8.15 -48.61
CA GLU A 441 -35.54 -7.35 -49.15
C GLU A 441 -36.90 -8.05 -48.94
N ASP A 442 -37.93 -7.31 -48.53
CA ASP A 442 -39.26 -7.36 -49.18
C ASP A 442 -40.20 -6.24 -48.67
N GLU A 443 -40.97 -5.76 -49.64
CA GLU A 443 -41.96 -4.69 -49.71
C GLU A 443 -43.12 -4.77 -48.66
N ILE A 444 -43.60 -3.61 -48.14
CA ILE A 444 -45.03 -3.17 -48.01
C ILE A 444 -45.41 -2.35 -46.73
N SER A 445 -45.93 -1.15 -47.02
CA SER A 445 -46.95 -0.28 -46.38
C SER A 445 -46.92 0.17 -44.91
N ILE A 446 -47.12 1.49 -44.80
CA ILE A 446 -47.59 2.33 -43.68
C ILE A 446 -49.01 1.91 -43.23
N GLU A 447 -49.22 1.69 -41.91
CA GLU A 447 -50.32 2.22 -41.08
C GLU A 447 -50.37 1.55 -39.69
N GLU A 448 -50.65 2.37 -38.65
CA GLU A 448 -51.14 2.02 -37.30
C GLU A 448 -50.14 1.24 -36.39
N THR A 449 -49.83 1.64 -35.15
CA THR A 449 -50.70 2.16 -34.09
C THR A 449 -49.89 2.98 -33.07
N GLN A 450 -50.28 4.23 -32.88
CA GLN A 450 -50.31 4.84 -31.55
C GLN A 450 -51.22 3.95 -30.69
N ASP A 451 -50.70 3.33 -29.62
CA ASP A 451 -51.47 2.81 -28.47
C ASP A 451 -50.56 1.94 -27.56
N ILE A 452 -49.44 2.45 -27.02
CA ILE A 452 -48.76 1.86 -25.83
C ILE A 452 -48.05 2.94 -24.98
N GLU A 453 -48.62 4.14 -24.86
CA GLU A 453 -48.14 5.16 -23.90
C GLU A 453 -49.16 5.46 -22.78
N GLU A 454 -50.32 4.78 -22.76
CA GLU A 454 -51.32 4.91 -21.68
C GLU A 454 -51.29 3.76 -20.65
N GLU A 455 -50.42 2.76 -20.79
CA GLU A 455 -50.38 1.60 -19.87
C GLU A 455 -49.21 1.60 -18.88
N ILE A 456 -48.39 2.68 -18.82
CA ILE A 456 -47.28 2.81 -17.86
C ILE A 456 -47.54 3.89 -16.78
N LEU A 457 -48.62 4.67 -16.91
CA LEU A 457 -48.99 5.70 -15.93
C LEU A 457 -50.03 5.27 -14.87
N GLU A 458 -50.55 4.03 -14.93
CA GLU A 458 -51.48 3.49 -13.89
C GLU A 458 -50.81 2.53 -12.89
N GLU A 459 -49.54 2.16 -13.06
CA GLU A 459 -48.79 1.35 -12.07
C GLU A 459 -47.95 2.18 -11.10
N SER A 460 -47.60 3.43 -11.43
CA SER A 460 -46.85 4.31 -10.52
C SER A 460 -47.70 4.99 -9.44
N GLU A 461 -49.03 5.01 -9.54
CA GLU A 461 -49.91 5.59 -8.50
C GLU A 461 -50.43 4.56 -7.47
N LYS A 462 -50.18 3.26 -7.65
CA LYS A 462 -50.61 2.21 -6.69
C LYS A 462 -49.55 1.79 -5.67
N GLU A 463 -48.27 2.11 -5.88
CA GLU A 463 -47.22 1.82 -4.89
C GLU A 463 -47.04 2.92 -3.83
N ASP A 464 -47.43 4.17 -4.11
CA ASP A 464 -47.31 5.28 -3.17
C ASP A 464 -48.42 5.32 -2.10
N GLU A 465 -49.60 4.73 -2.35
CA GLU A 465 -50.63 4.55 -1.31
C GLU A 465 -50.34 3.37 -0.37
N ALA A 466 -49.51 2.40 -0.76
CA ALA A 466 -49.14 1.26 0.07
C ALA A 466 -48.08 1.58 1.14
N LYS A 467 -47.20 2.58 0.89
CA LYS A 467 -46.20 3.05 1.87
C LYS A 467 -46.76 4.03 2.90
N ALA A 468 -47.88 4.71 2.62
CA ALA A 468 -48.54 5.62 3.57
C ALA A 468 -49.38 4.91 4.66
N SER A 469 -49.76 3.63 4.49
CA SER A 469 -50.57 2.88 5.47
C SER A 469 -49.77 2.12 6.53
N LYS A 470 -48.48 1.82 6.30
CA LYS A 470 -47.60 1.13 7.28
C LYS A 470 -46.94 2.06 8.31
N SER A 471 -46.99 3.38 8.11
CA SER A 471 -46.45 4.39 9.03
C SER A 471 -47.43 4.80 10.16
N LYS A 472 -48.72 4.43 10.08
CA LYS A 472 -49.75 4.79 11.09
C LYS A 472 -50.04 3.71 12.15
N THR A 473 -49.35 2.56 12.12
CA THR A 473 -49.64 1.44 13.05
C THR A 473 -48.55 1.20 14.10
N SER A 474 -47.40 1.90 14.08
CA SER A 474 -46.36 1.78 15.13
C SER A 474 -46.38 2.89 16.19
N LYS A 475 -47.35 3.82 16.12
CA LYS A 475 -47.46 4.97 17.03
C LYS A 475 -48.64 4.90 18.02
N LYS A 476 -49.22 3.71 18.23
CA LYS A 476 -50.37 3.50 19.14
C LYS A 476 -50.17 2.52 20.29
N ASP A 477 -48.96 1.98 20.49
CA ASP A 477 -48.62 1.06 21.60
C ASP A 477 -47.55 1.58 22.57
N LYS A 478 -47.36 2.92 22.65
CA LYS A 478 -46.50 3.56 23.67
C LYS A 478 -47.23 4.65 24.46
N GLU A 479 -48.48 4.41 24.84
CA GLU A 479 -49.20 5.31 25.74
C GLU A 479 -50.30 4.59 26.56
N SER A 480 -49.94 3.56 27.33
CA SER A 480 -50.85 2.99 28.34
C SER A 480 -50.15 2.23 29.47
N THR A 481 -49.24 2.87 30.21
CA THR A 481 -48.81 2.40 31.54
C THR A 481 -48.24 3.53 32.40
N SER A 482 -49.07 4.51 32.77
CA SER A 482 -48.72 5.47 33.83
C SER A 482 -49.96 6.11 34.47
N ASN A 483 -50.74 5.35 35.24
CA ASN A 483 -51.34 5.86 36.48
C ASN A 483 -52.17 4.80 37.21
N SER A 484 -51.61 4.22 38.28
CA SER A 484 -52.43 3.87 39.44
C SER A 484 -51.57 3.70 40.69
N LYS A 485 -51.97 4.45 41.73
CA LYS A 485 -51.76 4.27 43.18
C LYS A 485 -50.56 4.94 43.85
N SER A 486 -50.85 6.15 44.35
CA SER A 486 -50.26 6.72 45.56
C SER A 486 -50.78 6.03 46.84
N LYS A 487 -49.97 6.14 47.91
CA LYS A 487 -50.25 6.02 49.37
C LYS A 487 -50.24 4.63 50.00
N ASN A 488 -49.20 4.31 50.79
CA ASN A 488 -49.25 4.44 52.26
C ASN A 488 -47.92 4.10 52.99
N LYS A 489 -47.52 5.02 53.88
CA LYS A 489 -47.00 4.85 55.26
C LYS A 489 -45.90 3.81 55.62
N SER A 490 -44.76 4.38 56.05
CA SER A 490 -44.22 4.40 57.44
C SER A 490 -43.92 3.10 58.21
N LYS A 491 -42.64 3.04 58.66
CA LYS A 491 -42.06 2.58 59.96
C LYS A 491 -41.78 1.09 60.20
N ASN A 492 -40.52 0.85 60.65
CA ASN A 492 -39.98 -0.09 61.65
C ASN A 492 -40.33 -1.60 61.50
N SER A 493 -39.48 -2.59 61.75
CA SER A 493 -38.44 -2.74 62.77
C SER A 493 -37.50 -3.91 62.42
N ASN A 494 -36.33 -3.91 63.06
CA ASN A 494 -35.48 -5.07 63.40
C ASN A 494 -36.17 -6.45 63.35
N ARG A 495 -35.49 -7.42 62.75
CA ARG A 495 -34.88 -8.53 63.50
C ARG A 495 -33.78 -9.21 62.70
#